data_AF-A0A6A4GJK9-F1
#
_entry.id   AF-A0A6A4GJK9-F1
#
_cell.length_a   1.000
_cell.length_b   1.000
_cell.length_c   1.000
_cell.angle_alpha   90.00
_cell.angle_beta   90.00
_cell.angle_gamma   90.00
#
_symmetry.space_group_name_H-M   'P 1'
#
loop_
_entity.id
_entity.type
_entity.pdbx_description
1 polymer ?
#
loop_
_entity_poly.entity_id
_entity_poly.type
_entity_poly.pdbx_seq_one_letter_code
_entity_poly.pdbx_strand_id
1 'polypeptide(L)'
;TKRLSESGRPLIADVIPVINTLHDCLDALLNDFTKPTIICASTAKAFAIIDKYYAKTDDSKMYCLCMMLHPRYKGTYFIKAKWDIEWIDTANEMLHKEWEEVYKPTINP
;
A
#
# COMPACT_ATOMS: atom_id res chain seq x y z
N THR A 1 4.63 0.94 -18.30
CA THR A 1 5.52 1.32 -17.17
C THR A 1 5.22 2.67 -16.54
N LYS A 2 4.39 3.55 -17.14
CA LYS A 2 4.08 4.89 -16.60
C LYS A 2 3.27 4.95 -15.30
N ARG A 3 2.67 3.84 -14.86
CA ARG A 3 1.75 3.82 -13.68
C ARG A 3 2.42 4.14 -12.34
N LEU A 4 3.71 3.85 -12.19
CA LEU A 4 4.49 4.08 -10.96
C LEU A 4 5.78 4.88 -11.21
N SER A 5 5.98 5.35 -12.44
CA SER A 5 7.20 6.07 -12.84
C SER A 5 6.83 7.08 -13.93
N GLU A 6 6.33 8.22 -13.47
CA GLU A 6 5.96 9.37 -14.28
C GLU A 6 6.24 10.65 -13.48
N SER A 7 6.85 11.64 -14.13
CA SER A 7 7.15 12.94 -13.52
C SER A 7 5.92 13.85 -13.51
N GLY A 8 5.83 14.75 -12.53
CA GLY A 8 4.76 15.77 -12.47
C GLY A 8 3.45 15.29 -11.86
N ARG A 9 3.40 14.06 -11.33
CA ARG A 9 2.27 13.54 -10.57
C ARG A 9 2.75 12.85 -9.29
N PRO A 10 2.08 13.04 -8.13
CA PRO A 10 2.38 12.24 -6.95
C PRO A 10 1.88 10.81 -7.15
N LEU A 11 2.80 9.84 -7.09
CA LEU A 11 2.50 8.41 -7.31
C LEU A 11 2.64 7.56 -6.04
N ILE A 12 3.03 8.15 -4.90
CA ILE A 12 3.25 7.44 -3.64
C ILE A 12 1.98 6.71 -3.18
N ALA A 13 0.81 7.34 -3.31
CA ALA A 13 -0.47 6.74 -2.96
C ALA A 13 -0.87 5.56 -3.87
N ASP A 14 -0.28 5.44 -5.06
CA ASP A 14 -0.57 4.37 -6.02
C ASP A 14 0.27 3.09 -5.75
N VAL A 15 1.34 3.19 -4.94
CA VAL A 15 2.29 2.09 -4.69
C VAL A 15 1.64 0.89 -4.01
N ILE A 16 1.09 1.06 -2.80
CA ILE A 16 0.44 -0.02 -2.04
C ILE A 16 -0.71 -0.67 -2.85
N PRO A 17 -1.63 0.08 -3.48
CA PRO A 17 -2.67 -0.51 -4.32
C PRO A 17 -2.15 -1.37 -5.48
N VAL A 18 -1.06 -0.93 -6.13
CA VAL A 18 -0.45 -1.72 -7.21
C VAL A 18 0.19 -2.98 -6.65
N ILE A 19 0.91 -2.89 -5.53
CA ILE A 19 1.52 -4.07 -4.90
C ILE A 19 0.43 -5.06 -4.47
N ASN A 20 -0.64 -4.61 -3.82
CA ASN A 20 -1.78 -5.46 -3.45
C ASN A 20 -2.41 -6.15 -4.66
N THR A 21 -2.61 -5.43 -5.77
CA THR A 21 -3.14 -6.04 -7.00
C THR A 21 -2.24 -7.16 -7.53
N LEU A 22 -0.91 -6.96 -7.48
CA LEU A 22 0.04 -7.98 -7.91
C LEU A 22 0.08 -9.16 -6.93
N HIS A 23 0.03 -8.87 -5.63
CA HIS A 23 -0.01 -9.86 -4.56
C HIS A 23 -1.22 -10.77 -4.71
N ASP A 24 -2.43 -10.21 -4.86
CA ASP A 24 -3.67 -10.96 -5.09
C ASP A 24 -3.61 -11.84 -6.34
N CYS A 25 -2.99 -11.32 -7.42
CA CYS A 25 -2.83 -12.09 -8.66
C CYS A 25 -1.88 -13.28 -8.48
N LEU A 26 -0.77 -13.10 -7.75
CA LEU A 26 0.17 -14.17 -7.47
C LEU A 26 -0.40 -15.18 -6.48
N ASP A 27 -1.14 -14.73 -5.46
CA ASP A 27 -1.84 -15.61 -4.51
C ASP A 27 -2.85 -16.51 -5.24
N ALA A 28 -3.66 -15.94 -6.14
CA ALA A 28 -4.58 -16.71 -6.97
C ALA A 28 -3.85 -17.76 -7.84
N LEU A 29 -2.66 -17.43 -8.36
CA LEU A 29 -1.85 -18.37 -9.15
C LEU A 29 -1.18 -19.46 -8.29
N LEU A 30 -0.78 -19.15 -7.05
CA LEU A 30 -0.23 -20.13 -6.12
C LEU A 30 -1.26 -21.18 -5.71
N ASN A 31 -2.51 -20.74 -5.56
CA ASN A 31 -3.64 -21.58 -5.19
C ASN A 31 -4.30 -22.29 -6.39
N ASP A 32 -3.79 -22.12 -7.61
CA ASP A 32 -4.26 -22.81 -8.81
C ASP A 32 -3.44 -24.08 -9.12
N PHE A 33 -3.92 -25.20 -8.59
CA PHE A 33 -3.30 -26.53 -8.77
C PHE A 33 -3.40 -27.08 -10.21
N THR A 34 -4.07 -26.38 -11.13
CA THR A 34 -4.10 -26.78 -12.55
C THR A 34 -2.88 -26.30 -13.32
N LYS A 35 -2.07 -25.42 -12.72
CA LYS A 35 -0.90 -24.83 -13.39
C LYS A 35 0.30 -25.78 -13.38
N PRO A 36 1.15 -25.74 -14.43
CA PRO A 36 2.37 -26.52 -14.47
C PRO A 36 3.32 -26.17 -13.31
N THR A 37 4.09 -27.14 -12.82
CA THR A 37 5.05 -26.96 -11.71
C THR A 37 6.01 -25.79 -11.91
N ILE A 38 6.45 -25.54 -13.15
CA ILE A 38 7.35 -24.42 -13.47
C ILE A 38 6.69 -23.05 -13.21
N ILE A 39 5.37 -22.95 -13.47
CA ILE A 39 4.61 -21.73 -13.18
C ILE A 39 4.50 -21.57 -11.67
N CYS A 40 4.10 -22.60 -10.93
CA CYS A 40 3.99 -22.54 -9.47
C CYS A 40 5.33 -22.13 -8.81
N ALA A 41 6.44 -22.73 -9.23
CA ALA A 41 7.76 -22.39 -8.72
C ALA A 41 8.18 -20.95 -9.03
N SER A 42 7.83 -20.44 -10.23
CA SER A 42 8.11 -19.06 -10.62
C SER A 42 7.23 -18.07 -9.86
N THR A 43 5.94 -18.39 -9.68
CA THR A 43 4.99 -17.59 -8.90
C THR A 43 5.44 -17.48 -7.44
N ALA A 44 5.90 -18.58 -6.82
CA ALA A 44 6.41 -18.55 -5.45
C ALA A 44 7.61 -17.60 -5.28
N LYS A 45 8.52 -17.58 -6.25
CA LYS A 45 9.64 -16.62 -6.26
C LYS A 45 9.18 -15.19 -6.43
N ALA A 46 8.25 -14.94 -7.36
CA ALA A 46 7.68 -13.61 -7.56
C ALA A 46 6.95 -13.11 -6.30
N PHE A 47 6.22 -13.99 -5.62
CA PHE A 47 5.48 -13.70 -4.40
C PHE A 47 6.44 -13.27 -3.29
N ALA A 48 7.52 -14.02 -3.04
CA ALA A 48 8.54 -13.65 -2.07
C ALA A 48 9.21 -12.29 -2.35
N ILE A 49 9.40 -11.93 -3.64
CA ILE A 49 9.92 -10.62 -4.02
C ILE A 49 8.90 -9.53 -3.70
N ILE A 50 7.63 -9.75 -4.06
CA ILE A 50 6.56 -8.79 -3.80
C ILE A 50 6.37 -8.55 -2.30
N ASP A 51 6.31 -9.62 -1.51
CA ASP A 51 6.20 -9.56 -0.05
C ASP A 51 7.35 -8.75 0.58
N LYS A 52 8.59 -9.00 0.13
CA LYS A 52 9.76 -8.21 0.54
C LYS A 52 9.59 -6.71 0.29
N TYR A 53 9.07 -6.32 -0.88
CA TYR A 53 8.88 -4.90 -1.20
C TYR A 53 7.63 -4.31 -0.55
N TYR A 54 6.62 -5.12 -0.25
CA TYR A 54 5.46 -4.71 0.53
C TYR A 54 5.88 -4.36 1.96
N ALA A 55 6.66 -5.21 2.63
CA ALA A 55 7.22 -4.91 3.94
C ALA A 55 8.05 -3.60 3.96
N LYS A 56 8.63 -3.22 2.82
CA LYS A 56 9.36 -1.95 2.67
C LYS A 56 8.48 -0.71 2.60
N THR A 57 7.18 -0.82 2.37
CA THR A 57 6.28 0.33 2.47
C THR A 57 6.09 0.77 3.92
N ASP A 58 6.33 -0.11 4.89
CA ASP A 58 6.21 0.21 6.32
C ASP A 58 7.43 0.97 6.85
N ASP A 59 8.55 0.99 6.12
CA ASP A 59 9.74 1.79 6.46
C ASP A 59 9.43 3.32 6.42
N SER A 60 8.31 3.73 5.81
CA SER A 60 7.87 5.13 5.78
C SER A 60 6.36 5.29 5.92
N LYS A 61 5.94 6.01 6.98
CA LYS A 61 4.54 6.42 7.18
C LYS A 61 3.92 7.13 5.98
N MET A 62 4.72 7.75 5.11
CA MET A 62 4.23 8.50 3.95
C MET A 62 3.39 7.66 2.99
N TYR A 63 3.70 6.38 2.80
CA TYR A 63 2.88 5.51 1.94
C TYR A 63 1.44 5.41 2.46
N CYS A 64 1.28 5.17 3.76
CA CYS A 64 -0.02 5.07 4.41
C CYS A 64 -0.74 6.44 4.47
N LEU A 65 -0.04 7.49 4.91
CA LEU A 65 -0.62 8.83 5.05
C LEU A 65 -1.10 9.41 3.70
N CYS A 66 -0.32 9.25 2.63
CA CYS A 66 -0.72 9.69 1.31
C CYS A 66 -2.00 9.00 0.84
N MET A 67 -2.18 7.71 1.14
CA MET A 67 -3.42 6.99 0.80
C MET A 67 -4.61 7.46 1.63
N MET A 68 -4.43 7.72 2.92
CA MET A 68 -5.48 8.25 3.80
C MET A 68 -5.99 9.61 3.33
N LEU A 69 -5.08 10.46 2.84
CA LEU A 69 -5.41 11.78 2.28
C LEU A 69 -5.93 11.72 0.83
N HIS A 70 -5.72 10.62 0.12
CA HIS A 70 -6.08 10.51 -1.29
C HIS A 70 -7.61 10.34 -1.46
N PRO A 71 -8.31 11.22 -2.22
CA PRO A 71 -9.77 11.22 -2.30
C PRO A 71 -10.41 9.91 -2.77
N ARG A 72 -9.71 9.16 -3.62
CA ARG A 72 -10.16 7.85 -4.13
C ARG A 72 -10.02 6.73 -3.10
N TYR A 73 -9.05 6.80 -2.20
CA TYR A 73 -8.70 5.70 -1.30
C TYR A 73 -9.31 5.94 0.08
N LYS A 74 -8.71 6.85 0.87
CA LYS A 74 -9.09 7.12 2.26
C LYS A 74 -9.12 5.84 3.10
N GLY A 75 -9.72 5.90 4.29
CA GLY A 75 -9.99 4.71 5.11
C GLY A 75 -10.75 3.60 4.36
N THR A 76 -11.61 3.96 3.40
CA THR A 76 -12.45 2.98 2.67
C THR A 76 -11.65 1.97 1.86
N TYR A 77 -10.45 2.34 1.39
CA TYR A 77 -9.58 1.41 0.69
C TYR A 77 -9.13 0.29 1.62
N PHE A 78 -8.63 0.64 2.81
CA PHE A 78 -8.07 -0.33 3.77
C PHE A 78 -9.13 -1.32 4.26
N ILE A 79 -10.36 -0.85 4.48
CA ILE A 79 -11.51 -1.71 4.80
C ILE A 79 -11.75 -2.71 3.66
N LYS A 80 -11.76 -2.26 2.40
CA LYS A 80 -11.97 -3.14 1.23
C LYS A 80 -10.80 -4.11 1.02
N ALA A 81 -9.59 -3.68 1.33
CA ALA A 81 -8.39 -4.50 1.33
C ALA A 81 -8.32 -5.46 2.54
N LYS A 82 -9.35 -5.47 3.41
CA LYS A 82 -9.45 -6.33 4.60
C LYS A 82 -8.27 -6.17 5.56
N TRP A 83 -7.74 -4.96 5.67
CA TRP A 83 -6.76 -4.67 6.70
C TRP A 83 -7.40 -4.75 8.08
N ASP A 84 -6.61 -5.16 9.06
CA ASP A 84 -7.04 -5.18 10.46
C ASP A 84 -7.42 -3.77 10.91
N ILE A 85 -8.51 -3.68 11.68
CA ILE A 85 -9.05 -2.40 12.12
C ILE A 85 -8.03 -1.59 12.94
N GLU A 86 -7.22 -2.28 13.75
CA GLU A 86 -6.15 -1.67 14.54
C GLU A 86 -5.11 -0.95 13.66
N TRP A 87 -4.84 -1.44 12.45
CA TRP A 87 -3.93 -0.80 11.51
C TRP A 87 -4.54 0.45 10.89
N ILE A 88 -5.85 0.42 10.61
CA ILE A 88 -6.58 1.58 10.11
C ILE A 88 -6.62 2.69 11.18
N ASP A 89 -6.85 2.30 12.44
CA ASP A 89 -6.84 3.22 13.57
C ASP A 89 -5.45 3.82 13.78
N THR A 90 -4.41 2.99 13.77
CA THR A 90 -3.00 3.44 13.83
C THR A 90 -2.69 4.44 12.70
N ALA A 91 -3.18 4.18 11.48
CA ALA A 91 -3.01 5.09 10.34
C ALA A 91 -3.72 6.44 10.53
N ASN A 92 -4.92 6.44 11.12
CA ASN A 92 -5.63 7.68 11.47
C ASN A 92 -4.86 8.45 12.54
N GLU A 93 -4.41 7.79 13.60
CA GLU A 93 -3.63 8.42 14.68
C GLU A 93 -2.34 9.04 14.15
N MET A 94 -1.60 8.31 13.30
CA MET A 94 -0.42 8.82 12.62
C MET A 94 -0.72 10.07 11.79
N LEU A 95 -1.85 10.10 11.08
CA LEU A 95 -2.26 11.24 10.27
C LEU A 95 -2.55 12.47 11.13
N HIS A 96 -3.33 12.29 12.21
CA HIS A 96 -3.65 13.37 13.14
C HIS A 96 -2.40 13.93 13.81
N LYS A 97 -1.50 13.04 14.26
CA LYS A 97 -0.22 13.43 14.85
C LYS A 97 0.63 14.22 13.87
N GLU A 98 0.76 13.77 12.63
CA GLU A 98 1.56 14.47 11.61
C GLU A 98 0.99 15.85 11.31
N TRP A 99 -0.33 15.98 11.22
CA TRP A 99 -1.00 17.26 11.05
C TRP A 99 -0.67 18.20 12.22
N GLU A 100 -0.87 17.75 13.45
CA GLU A 100 -0.65 18.55 14.66
C GLU A 100 0.81 18.98 14.85
N GLU A 101 1.77 18.09 14.59
CA GLU A 101 3.19 18.34 14.83
C GLU A 101 3.88 19.14 13.70
N VAL A 102 3.45 18.95 12.44
CA VAL A 102 4.20 19.45 11.27
C VAL A 102 3.44 20.52 10.48
N TYR A 103 2.12 20.35 10.30
CA TYR A 103 1.36 21.14 9.33
C TYR A 103 0.40 22.14 9.96
N LYS A 104 0.07 21.97 11.25
CA LYS A 104 -0.82 22.87 11.98
C LYS A 104 -0.21 24.27 12.01
N PRO A 105 -0.89 25.28 11.44
CA PRO A 105 -0.39 26.64 11.47
C PRO A 105 -0.22 27.12 12.91
N THR A 106 0.95 27.64 13.25
CA THR A 106 1.13 28.42 14.47
C THR A 106 0.44 29.77 14.27
N ILE A 107 -0.74 29.92 14.83
CA ILE A 107 -1.39 31.23 14.91
C ILE A 107 -0.60 32.03 15.95
N ASN A 108 0.34 32.86 15.50
CA ASN A 108 0.89 33.90 16.35
C ASN A 108 -0.20 34.96 16.54
N PRO A 109 -0.66 35.21 17.78
CA PRO A 109 -1.66 36.25 18.06
C PRO A 109 -1.14 37.67 17.76
#